data_AF-A0AAD5KQL6-F1
#
_entry.id   AF-A0AAD5KQL6-F1
#
_cell.length_a   1.000
_cell.length_b   1.000
_cell.length_c   1.000
_cell.angle_alpha   90.00
_cell.angle_beta   90.00
_cell.angle_gamma   90.00
#
_symmetry.space_group_name_H-M   'P 1'
#
loop_
_entity.id
_entity.type
_entity.pdbx_description
1 polymer ?
#
loop_
_entity_poly.entity_id
_entity_poly.type
_entity_poly.pdbx_seq_one_letter_code
_entity_poly.pdbx_strand_id
1 'polypeptide(L)'
;MANIYGTYQACRSNPMTGVNECMYLEPELTELMAQVGNYEDHLWAWEAWHNGVGRQLRPLYLRYVELKNKEAQLNGYADYGDQWRQKYETTEMETIVQDLYVQVEPLYKQLHAYIRRKLYETYGPDKVDLRGPLPAHLLGDMWGRFWVNLNSIAIPYPEKPSTDPSPEMIRQNYTVERMFQTGNQFYTSMGLYPVPDTFWNLSMLEKPTDGREVACHATAWDFYDGKDFRIRMCTKVIFEDFQTVHHELGHIQYYMQYAFQPLNYRDGANDGFHEAVGELMAMSFSTTKHLNAIGLLNVPDDPEVDMNFLLFQALNTISTLPFHLTQDTWRWSMFRGDIPLEQLNDNYWAEKARVVGVAPPVGRDPALDLDITAIYHVCNDFDMIRYFMRTFYQYQFNEVLCQAAGHTGPLYKCDFYNSTAAGDALAEMLKLGASRPWQDAMEALTGQRDILATPLLNYFEPLRVWLEAENIKNGDYVGWDIPPNKLVNKEFAPYLKEKTQQKLGLSPARKSPSSKLRKNRMSSDFRPALHNVRL
;
A
#
# COMPACT_ATOMS: atom_id res chain seq x y z
N MET A 1 8.22 5.46 -21.38
CA MET A 1 8.32 4.70 -20.11
C MET A 1 7.26 3.61 -20.08
N ALA A 2 5.97 3.94 -20.13
CA ALA A 2 4.84 3.00 -20.24
C ALA A 2 5.08 1.82 -21.23
N ASN A 3 5.52 2.10 -22.46
CA ASN A 3 5.80 1.05 -23.44
C ASN A 3 6.89 0.06 -22.99
N ILE A 4 7.98 0.54 -22.39
CA ILE A 4 9.05 -0.34 -21.88
C ILE A 4 8.50 -1.25 -20.78
N TYR A 5 7.70 -0.69 -19.87
CA TYR A 5 7.06 -1.47 -18.82
C TYR A 5 6.08 -2.52 -19.40
N GLY A 6 5.22 -2.12 -20.33
CA GLY A 6 4.18 -2.99 -20.88
C GLY A 6 4.67 -4.04 -21.87
N THR A 7 5.86 -3.88 -22.47
CA THR A 7 6.36 -4.81 -23.50
C THR A 7 7.67 -5.51 -23.14
N TYR A 8 8.25 -5.26 -21.97
CA TYR A 8 9.48 -5.95 -21.56
C TYR A 8 9.19 -7.42 -21.28
N GLN A 9 10.08 -8.28 -21.79
CA GLN A 9 10.09 -9.71 -21.49
C GLN A 9 11.37 -10.06 -20.73
N ALA A 10 11.22 -10.75 -19.60
CA ALA A 10 12.32 -11.38 -18.88
C ALA A 10 12.60 -12.74 -19.53
N CYS A 11 13.82 -12.94 -20.04
CA CYS A 11 14.19 -14.17 -20.72
C CYS A 11 15.22 -14.98 -19.93
N ARG A 12 15.09 -16.31 -19.92
CA ARG A 12 16.10 -17.26 -19.44
C ARG A 12 16.21 -18.46 -20.36
N SER A 13 17.38 -19.08 -20.41
CA SER A 13 17.53 -20.39 -21.04
C SER A 13 16.94 -21.46 -20.11
N ASN A 14 15.97 -22.23 -20.60
CA ASN A 14 15.48 -23.40 -19.87
C ASN A 14 16.63 -24.40 -19.71
N PRO A 15 16.99 -24.81 -18.48
CA PRO A 15 18.13 -25.71 -18.26
C PRO A 15 17.95 -27.11 -18.85
N MET A 16 16.71 -27.58 -18.99
CA MET A 16 16.37 -28.92 -19.47
C MET A 16 16.26 -28.99 -21.00
N THR A 17 15.72 -27.95 -21.63
CA THR A 17 15.46 -27.95 -23.08
C THR A 17 16.47 -27.11 -23.88
N GLY A 18 17.21 -26.20 -23.21
CA GLY A 18 18.09 -25.22 -23.85
C GLY A 18 17.34 -24.14 -24.64
N VAL A 19 16.01 -24.12 -24.59
CA VAL A 19 15.18 -23.13 -25.27
C VAL A 19 15.10 -21.87 -24.42
N ASN A 20 15.25 -20.70 -25.04
CA ASN A 20 15.00 -19.43 -24.36
C ASN A 20 13.50 -19.26 -24.12
N GLU A 21 13.13 -19.17 -22.85
CA GLU A 21 11.78 -18.84 -22.40
C GLU A 21 11.77 -17.37 -22.03
N CYS A 22 10.83 -16.61 -22.61
CA CYS A 22 10.62 -15.20 -22.34
C CYS A 22 9.23 -15.00 -21.74
N MET A 23 9.16 -14.33 -20.61
CA MET A 23 7.94 -14.10 -19.83
C MET A 23 7.62 -12.61 -19.80
N TYR A 24 6.37 -12.25 -20.09
CA TYR A 24 5.90 -10.89 -19.81
C TYR A 24 5.64 -10.73 -18.32
N LEU A 25 5.49 -9.48 -17.86
CA LEU A 25 5.06 -9.24 -16.48
C LEU A 25 3.74 -9.97 -16.19
N GLU A 26 2.73 -9.70 -17.02
CA GLU A 26 1.41 -10.30 -16.91
C GLU A 26 1.12 -11.19 -18.12
N PRO A 27 0.66 -12.44 -17.90
CA PRO A 27 0.44 -13.07 -16.60
C PRO A 27 1.69 -13.77 -16.02
N GLU A 28 2.73 -14.07 -16.82
CA GLU A 28 3.68 -15.13 -16.49
C GLU A 28 4.55 -14.82 -15.27
N LEU A 29 5.20 -13.64 -15.21
CA LEU A 29 6.03 -13.30 -14.05
C LEU A 29 5.18 -13.05 -12.80
N THR A 30 3.98 -12.47 -12.94
CA THR A 30 3.07 -12.29 -11.79
C THR A 30 2.61 -13.62 -11.22
N GLU A 31 2.25 -14.59 -12.05
CA GLU A 31 1.86 -15.94 -11.62
C GLU A 31 3.05 -16.68 -10.99
N LEU A 32 4.26 -16.50 -11.52
CA LEU A 32 5.47 -17.07 -10.94
C LEU A 32 5.76 -16.48 -9.55
N MET A 33 5.72 -15.16 -9.40
CA MET A 33 6.00 -14.48 -8.12
C MET A 33 4.91 -14.70 -7.06
N ALA A 34 3.68 -15.05 -7.47
CA ALA A 34 2.58 -15.37 -6.58
C ALA A 34 2.68 -16.76 -5.95
N GLN A 35 3.46 -17.67 -6.54
CA GLN A 35 3.67 -19.01 -5.98
C GLN A 35 4.58 -18.96 -4.74
N VAL A 36 4.50 -19.97 -3.89
CA VAL A 36 5.40 -20.13 -2.73
C VAL A 36 6.24 -21.39 -2.92
N GLY A 37 7.54 -21.28 -2.63
CA GLY A 37 8.45 -22.44 -2.52
C GLY A 37 9.63 -22.48 -3.49
N ASN A 38 9.69 -21.61 -4.52
CA ASN A 38 10.79 -21.61 -5.49
C ASN A 38 11.68 -20.36 -5.39
N TYR A 39 12.65 -20.40 -4.46
CA TYR A 39 13.55 -19.28 -4.20
C TYR A 39 14.31 -18.81 -5.45
N GLU A 40 14.90 -19.73 -6.21
CA GLU A 40 15.79 -19.38 -7.34
C GLU A 40 14.99 -18.82 -8.52
N ASP A 41 13.78 -19.32 -8.78
CA ASP A 41 12.93 -18.75 -9.82
C ASP A 41 12.43 -17.35 -9.46
N HIS A 42 12.04 -17.13 -8.20
CA HIS A 42 11.66 -15.79 -7.74
C HIS A 42 12.83 -14.82 -7.82
N LEU A 43 14.04 -15.28 -7.47
CA LEU A 43 15.24 -14.48 -7.52
C LEU A 43 15.54 -14.05 -8.95
N TRP A 44 15.53 -15.01 -9.88
CA TRP A 44 15.69 -14.75 -11.29
C TRP A 44 14.64 -13.77 -11.82
N ALA A 45 13.36 -14.02 -11.55
CA ALA A 45 12.26 -13.20 -12.04
C ALA A 45 12.38 -11.76 -11.55
N TRP A 46 12.64 -11.59 -10.24
CA TRP A 46 12.83 -10.30 -9.61
C TRP A 46 14.01 -9.55 -10.21
N GLU A 47 15.17 -10.20 -10.33
CA GLU A 47 16.39 -9.57 -10.85
C GLU A 47 16.25 -9.24 -12.34
N ALA A 48 15.72 -10.16 -13.15
CA ALA A 48 15.53 -9.96 -14.58
C ALA A 48 14.58 -8.78 -14.85
N TRP A 49 13.47 -8.69 -14.11
CA TRP A 49 12.53 -7.58 -14.22
C TRP A 49 13.16 -6.24 -13.85
N HIS A 50 13.82 -6.16 -12.68
CA HIS A 50 14.39 -4.90 -12.20
C HIS A 50 15.60 -4.46 -13.06
N ASN A 51 16.44 -5.39 -13.50
CA ASN A 51 17.55 -5.09 -14.42
C ASN A 51 17.02 -4.67 -15.81
N GLY A 52 15.99 -5.36 -16.30
CA GLY A 52 15.40 -5.09 -17.60
C GLY A 52 14.70 -3.76 -17.69
N VAL A 53 13.75 -3.53 -16.78
CA VAL A 53 12.90 -2.34 -16.79
C VAL A 53 13.58 -1.18 -16.09
N GLY A 54 14.06 -1.37 -14.86
CA GLY A 54 14.64 -0.28 -14.05
C GLY A 54 15.83 0.40 -14.73
N ARG A 55 16.74 -0.36 -15.34
CA ARG A 55 17.91 0.22 -16.05
C ARG A 55 17.52 0.97 -17.31
N GLN A 56 16.57 0.45 -18.09
CA GLN A 56 16.07 1.13 -19.29
C GLN A 56 15.29 2.39 -18.95
N LEU A 57 14.55 2.38 -17.84
CA LEU A 57 13.77 3.52 -17.39
C LEU A 57 14.60 4.62 -16.73
N ARG A 58 15.71 4.29 -16.06
CA ARG A 58 16.57 5.27 -15.36
C ARG A 58 16.82 6.56 -16.16
N PRO A 59 17.42 6.55 -17.38
CA PRO A 59 17.68 7.79 -18.11
C PRO A 59 16.41 8.55 -18.51
N LEU A 60 15.33 7.84 -18.83
CA LEU A 60 14.05 8.44 -19.18
C LEU A 60 13.39 9.10 -17.96
N TYR A 61 13.50 8.46 -16.80
CA TYR A 61 12.92 8.93 -15.55
C TYR A 61 13.63 10.20 -15.06
N LEU A 62 14.96 10.27 -15.19
CA LEU A 62 15.72 11.49 -14.89
C LEU A 62 15.26 12.68 -15.75
N ARG A 63 15.09 12.45 -17.06
CA ARG A 63 14.57 13.49 -17.97
C ARG A 63 13.13 13.87 -17.64
N TYR A 64 12.31 12.89 -17.27
CA TYR A 64 10.93 13.11 -16.82
C TYR A 64 10.88 14.01 -15.57
N VAL A 65 11.70 13.74 -14.55
CA VAL A 65 11.76 14.56 -13.33
C VAL A 65 12.15 16.00 -13.65
N GLU A 66 13.15 16.21 -14.51
CA GLU A 66 13.54 17.56 -14.95
C GLU A 66 12.37 18.31 -15.60
N LEU A 67 11.67 17.66 -16.52
CA LEU A 67 10.54 18.26 -17.25
C LEU A 67 9.34 18.54 -16.35
N LYS A 68 9.00 17.60 -15.46
CA LYS A 68 7.89 17.75 -14.51
C LYS A 68 8.15 18.81 -13.46
N ASN A 69 9.37 18.91 -12.94
CA ASN A 69 9.72 20.01 -12.04
C ASN A 69 9.64 21.36 -12.75
N LYS A 70 10.08 21.44 -14.01
CA LYS A 70 9.93 22.67 -14.80
C LYS A 70 8.47 23.04 -15.02
N GLU A 71 7.61 22.07 -15.34
CA GLU A 71 6.16 22.26 -15.44
C GLU A 71 5.59 22.80 -14.12
N ALA A 72 5.89 22.14 -13.00
CA ALA A 72 5.41 22.53 -11.68
C ALA A 72 5.82 23.95 -11.30
N GLN A 73 7.09 24.31 -11.54
CA GLN A 73 7.63 25.65 -11.27
C GLN A 73 6.98 26.73 -12.14
N LEU A 74 6.69 26.44 -13.41
CA LEU A 74 5.96 27.36 -14.28
C LEU A 74 4.51 27.59 -13.82
N ASN A 75 3.94 26.65 -13.07
CA ASN A 75 2.62 26.76 -12.44
C ASN A 75 2.65 27.28 -11.00
N GLY A 76 3.82 27.69 -10.48
CA GLY A 76 3.97 28.32 -9.17
C GLY A 76 4.20 27.37 -8.00
N TYR A 77 4.41 26.08 -8.24
CA TYR A 77 4.81 25.10 -7.22
C TYR A 77 6.33 25.04 -7.06
N ALA A 78 6.83 24.55 -5.92
CA ALA A 78 8.27 24.44 -5.68
C ALA A 78 8.92 23.34 -6.54
N ASP A 79 8.25 22.19 -6.63
CA ASP A 79 8.64 20.99 -7.36
C ASP A 79 7.40 20.17 -7.72
N TYR A 80 7.57 19.09 -8.48
CA TYR A 80 6.43 18.26 -8.89
C TYR A 80 5.77 17.50 -7.72
N GLY A 81 6.53 17.16 -6.68
CA GLY A 81 5.99 16.57 -5.46
C GLY A 81 5.11 17.57 -4.69
N ASP A 82 5.51 18.84 -4.65
CA ASP A 82 4.68 19.93 -4.09
C ASP A 82 3.34 20.01 -4.82
N GLN A 83 3.36 20.08 -6.15
CA GLN A 83 2.13 20.08 -6.98
C GLN A 83 1.21 18.90 -6.64
N TRP A 84 1.74 17.68 -6.51
CA TRP A 84 0.93 16.50 -6.14
C TRP A 84 0.30 16.62 -4.75
N ARG A 85 1.04 17.10 -3.76
CA ARG A 85 0.53 17.21 -2.38
C ARG A 85 -0.60 18.24 -2.26
N GLN A 86 -0.70 19.21 -3.19
CA GLN A 86 -1.78 20.21 -3.17
C GLN A 86 -3.17 19.61 -3.36
N LYS A 87 -3.30 18.39 -3.89
CA LYS A 87 -4.57 17.65 -3.95
C LYS A 87 -5.19 17.38 -2.57
N TYR A 88 -4.39 17.49 -1.50
CA TYR A 88 -4.83 17.31 -0.11
C TYR A 88 -5.04 18.65 0.61
N GLU A 89 -4.89 19.78 -0.09
CA GLU A 89 -5.20 21.13 0.42
C GLU A 89 -4.56 21.43 1.79
N THR A 90 -3.35 20.91 2.02
CA THR A 90 -2.63 21.04 3.29
C THR A 90 -1.14 21.19 3.07
N THR A 91 -0.52 22.09 3.85
CA THR A 91 0.94 22.24 3.89
C THR A 91 1.61 21.22 4.82
N GLU A 92 0.83 20.41 5.54
CA GLU A 92 1.32 19.48 6.57
C GLU A 92 1.32 18.02 6.11
N MET A 93 1.12 17.75 4.82
CA MET A 93 0.94 16.40 4.28
C MET A 93 2.04 15.42 4.71
N GLU A 94 3.32 15.82 4.65
CA GLU A 94 4.45 14.99 5.09
C GLU A 94 4.39 14.67 6.59
N THR A 95 3.87 15.56 7.43
CA THR A 95 3.70 15.32 8.87
C THR A 95 2.53 14.38 9.12
N ILE A 96 1.40 14.61 8.43
CA ILE A 96 0.18 13.79 8.57
C ILE A 96 0.49 12.32 8.25
N VAL A 97 1.15 12.03 7.13
CA VAL A 97 1.42 10.64 6.72
C VAL A 97 2.40 9.94 7.66
N GLN A 98 3.36 10.68 8.23
CA GLN A 98 4.29 10.14 9.23
C GLN A 98 3.58 9.87 10.56
N ASP A 99 2.76 10.81 11.03
CA ASP A 99 2.00 10.67 12.28
C ASP A 99 1.01 9.49 12.20
N LEU A 100 0.38 9.27 11.04
CA LEU A 100 -0.46 8.10 10.77
C LEU A 100 0.37 6.80 10.76
N TYR A 101 1.51 6.79 10.07
CA TYR A 101 2.33 5.59 9.98
C TYR A 101 2.92 5.17 11.33
N VAL A 102 3.38 6.12 12.16
CA VAL A 102 3.92 5.83 13.51
C VAL A 102 2.89 5.11 14.39
N GLN A 103 1.60 5.40 14.22
CA GLN A 103 0.53 4.71 14.96
C GLN A 103 0.32 3.27 14.49
N VAL A 104 0.53 2.98 13.20
CA VAL A 104 0.34 1.65 12.61
C VAL A 104 1.61 0.79 12.67
N GLU A 105 2.79 1.41 12.75
CA GLU A 105 4.09 0.74 12.76
C GLU A 105 4.20 -0.41 13.79
N PRO A 106 3.67 -0.30 15.03
CA PRO A 106 3.71 -1.42 15.98
C PRO A 106 2.99 -2.68 15.46
N LEU A 107 1.79 -2.52 14.90
CA LEU A 107 1.04 -3.64 14.29
C LEU A 107 1.79 -4.20 13.07
N TYR A 108 2.33 -3.33 12.22
CA TYR A 108 3.13 -3.76 11.06
C TYR A 108 4.35 -4.58 11.48
N LYS A 109 5.08 -4.16 12.54
CA LYS A 109 6.25 -4.90 13.04
C LYS A 109 5.89 -6.28 13.58
N GLN A 110 4.72 -6.45 14.19
CA GLN A 110 4.23 -7.76 14.63
C GLN A 110 3.93 -8.67 13.43
N LEU A 111 3.24 -8.14 12.41
CA LEU A 111 2.96 -8.87 11.18
C LEU A 111 4.25 -9.24 10.43
N HIS A 112 5.20 -8.31 10.31
CA HIS A 112 6.50 -8.52 9.68
C HIS A 112 7.28 -9.65 10.36
N ALA A 113 7.38 -9.62 11.70
CA ALA A 113 8.07 -10.66 12.46
C ALA A 113 7.44 -12.05 12.25
N TYR A 114 6.11 -12.13 12.30
CA TYR A 114 5.36 -13.35 12.04
C TYR A 114 5.64 -13.89 10.63
N ILE A 115 5.55 -13.04 9.60
CA ILE A 115 5.81 -13.44 8.22
C ILE A 115 7.28 -13.82 8.01
N ARG A 116 8.21 -13.15 8.67
CA ARG A 116 9.63 -13.53 8.64
C ARG A 116 9.86 -14.93 9.18
N ARG A 117 9.17 -15.32 10.27
CA ARG A 117 9.20 -16.69 10.78
C ARG A 117 8.68 -17.69 9.75
N LYS A 118 7.56 -17.40 9.08
CA LYS A 118 6.98 -18.27 8.05
C LYS A 118 7.88 -18.42 6.82
N LEU A 119 8.51 -17.34 6.39
CA LEU A 119 9.51 -17.40 5.32
C LEU A 119 10.76 -18.18 5.76
N TYR A 120 11.21 -18.02 7.00
CA TYR A 120 12.32 -18.80 7.55
C TYR A 120 12.02 -20.30 7.59
N GLU A 121 10.81 -20.69 8.04
CA GLU A 121 10.36 -22.09 8.05
C GLU A 121 10.30 -22.68 6.64
N THR A 122 9.97 -21.87 5.64
CA THR A 122 9.82 -22.30 4.24
C THR A 122 11.15 -22.37 3.49
N TYR A 123 12.01 -21.35 3.62
CA TYR A 123 13.21 -21.18 2.80
C TYR A 123 14.53 -21.44 3.54
N GLY A 124 14.49 -21.56 4.87
CA GLY A 124 15.62 -21.91 5.71
C GLY A 124 16.55 -20.74 6.10
N PRO A 125 17.48 -20.99 7.04
CA PRO A 125 18.36 -19.97 7.63
C PRO A 125 19.34 -19.33 6.66
N ASP A 126 19.70 -20.02 5.57
CA ASP A 126 20.63 -19.48 4.57
C ASP A 126 19.99 -18.38 3.71
N LYS A 127 18.65 -18.30 3.71
CA LYS A 127 17.87 -17.42 2.84
C LYS A 127 17.14 -16.31 3.60
N VAL A 128 16.79 -16.55 4.87
CA VAL A 128 16.05 -15.61 5.71
C VAL A 128 16.73 -15.48 7.07
N ASP A 129 17.10 -14.26 7.46
CA ASP A 129 17.60 -13.94 8.81
C ASP A 129 16.43 -13.57 9.72
N LEU A 130 16.24 -14.28 10.83
CA LEU A 130 15.18 -14.04 11.82
C LEU A 130 15.26 -12.68 12.52
N ARG A 131 16.37 -11.95 12.37
CA ARG A 131 16.54 -10.60 12.89
C ARG A 131 16.66 -9.53 11.79
N GLY A 132 16.81 -9.94 10.54
CA GLY A 132 17.09 -9.04 9.41
C GLY A 132 15.84 -8.60 8.63
N PRO A 133 16.03 -7.74 7.61
CA PRO A 133 14.98 -7.41 6.66
C PRO A 133 14.59 -8.63 5.80
N LEU A 134 13.38 -8.61 5.25
CA LEU A 134 12.88 -9.65 4.34
C LEU A 134 13.50 -9.49 2.93
N PRO A 135 13.89 -10.59 2.26
CA PRO A 135 14.31 -10.52 0.86
C PRO A 135 13.14 -10.12 -0.06
N ALA A 136 13.31 -9.07 -0.88
CA ALA A 136 12.23 -8.45 -1.65
C ALA A 136 11.49 -9.40 -2.61
N HIS A 137 12.18 -10.42 -3.13
CA HIS A 137 11.63 -11.42 -4.06
C HIS A 137 10.79 -12.53 -3.39
N LEU A 138 10.63 -12.54 -2.06
CA LEU A 138 9.90 -13.59 -1.35
C LEU A 138 8.56 -13.13 -0.79
N LEU A 139 8.03 -12.01 -1.28
CA LEU A 139 6.89 -11.32 -0.68
C LEU A 139 5.55 -11.57 -1.39
N GLY A 140 5.50 -12.55 -2.30
CA GLY A 140 4.27 -12.97 -2.96
C GLY A 140 3.86 -12.12 -4.17
N ASP A 141 4.62 -11.08 -4.52
CA ASP A 141 4.50 -10.36 -5.78
C ASP A 141 5.87 -9.83 -6.24
N MET A 142 5.92 -9.18 -7.41
CA MET A 142 7.15 -8.65 -8.00
C MET A 142 7.86 -7.56 -7.16
N TRP A 143 7.13 -6.84 -6.31
CA TRP A 143 7.62 -5.61 -5.65
C TRP A 143 7.69 -5.70 -4.13
N GLY A 144 7.01 -6.68 -3.54
CA GLY A 144 6.57 -6.73 -2.16
C GLY A 144 5.47 -5.72 -1.84
N ARG A 145 4.54 -5.44 -2.77
CA ARG A 145 3.44 -4.47 -2.55
C ARG A 145 2.37 -5.08 -1.66
N PHE A 146 1.89 -6.28 -1.98
CA PHE A 146 0.90 -7.02 -1.20
C PHE A 146 1.46 -8.38 -0.81
N TRP A 147 1.18 -8.85 0.40
CA TRP A 147 1.70 -10.12 0.91
C TRP A 147 0.64 -11.23 0.93
N VAL A 148 -0.52 -10.99 0.28
CA VAL A 148 -1.68 -11.89 0.32
C VAL A 148 -1.35 -13.30 -0.19
N ASN A 149 -0.46 -13.41 -1.19
CA ASN A 149 -0.03 -14.70 -1.73
C ASN A 149 0.80 -15.54 -0.75
N LEU A 150 1.29 -14.94 0.35
CA LEU A 150 1.94 -15.68 1.44
C LEU A 150 0.94 -16.35 2.39
N ASN A 151 -0.38 -16.14 2.23
CA ASN A 151 -1.39 -16.71 3.12
C ASN A 151 -1.31 -18.25 3.20
N SER A 152 -0.91 -18.91 2.11
CA SER A 152 -0.73 -20.37 2.06
C SER A 152 0.27 -20.93 3.08
N ILE A 153 1.29 -20.14 3.47
CA ILE A 153 2.27 -20.51 4.50
C ILE A 153 2.05 -19.78 5.83
N ALA A 154 1.21 -18.75 5.83
CA ALA A 154 1.00 -17.88 6.97
C ALA A 154 -0.32 -18.14 7.70
N ILE A 155 -1.25 -18.93 7.15
CA ILE A 155 -2.55 -19.19 7.77
C ILE A 155 -2.40 -19.74 9.21
N PRO A 156 -3.01 -19.10 10.22
CA PRO A 156 -2.90 -19.50 11.62
C PRO A 156 -3.45 -20.89 11.92
N TYR A 157 -4.64 -21.18 11.38
CA TYR A 157 -5.42 -22.39 11.66
C TYR A 157 -5.78 -23.10 10.35
N PRO A 158 -4.85 -23.81 9.71
CA PRO A 158 -5.04 -24.44 8.39
C PRO A 158 -6.11 -25.55 8.37
N GLU A 159 -6.42 -26.13 9.53
CA GLU A 159 -7.45 -27.15 9.69
C GLU A 159 -8.88 -26.59 9.68
N LYS A 160 -9.04 -25.26 9.77
CA LYS A 160 -10.34 -24.59 9.72
C LYS A 160 -10.84 -24.45 8.28
N PRO A 161 -12.17 -24.33 8.09
CA PRO A 161 -12.74 -24.08 6.78
C PRO A 161 -12.13 -22.82 6.13
N SER A 162 -11.87 -22.91 4.82
CA SER A 162 -11.42 -21.76 4.03
C SER A 162 -12.49 -20.68 3.98
N THR A 163 -12.06 -19.43 4.00
CA THR A 163 -12.91 -18.25 3.77
C THR A 163 -12.88 -17.80 2.30
N ASP A 164 -12.25 -18.56 1.41
CA ASP A 164 -12.27 -18.34 -0.04
C ASP A 164 -13.55 -18.95 -0.65
N PRO A 165 -14.50 -18.13 -1.17
CA PRO A 165 -15.71 -18.60 -1.83
C PRO A 165 -15.50 -19.12 -3.26
N SER A 166 -14.30 -19.02 -3.85
CA SER A 166 -14.05 -19.41 -5.25
C SER A 166 -14.51 -20.84 -5.58
N PRO A 167 -14.25 -21.87 -4.74
CA PRO A 167 -14.74 -23.23 -5.00
C PRO A 167 -16.27 -23.31 -5.03
N GLU A 168 -16.94 -22.54 -4.16
CA GLU A 168 -18.40 -22.51 -4.07
C GLU A 168 -19.01 -21.73 -5.25
N MET A 169 -18.39 -20.64 -5.68
CA MET A 169 -18.74 -19.91 -6.90
C MET A 169 -18.72 -20.83 -8.13
N ILE A 170 -17.65 -21.62 -8.28
CA ILE A 170 -17.53 -22.61 -9.36
C ILE A 170 -18.62 -23.68 -9.24
N ARG A 171 -18.85 -24.23 -8.03
CA ARG A 171 -19.89 -25.24 -7.78
C ARG A 171 -21.29 -24.74 -8.15
N GLN A 172 -21.56 -23.45 -7.94
CA GLN A 172 -22.81 -22.79 -8.29
C GLN A 172 -22.87 -22.25 -9.73
N ASN A 173 -21.87 -22.52 -10.56
CA ASN A 173 -21.74 -22.00 -11.93
C ASN A 173 -21.87 -20.47 -11.99
N TYR A 174 -21.15 -19.75 -11.12
CA TYR A 174 -21.05 -18.29 -11.24
C TYR A 174 -20.45 -17.89 -12.59
N THR A 175 -21.01 -16.83 -13.18
CA THR A 175 -20.47 -16.16 -14.36
C THR A 175 -19.95 -14.79 -13.95
N VAL A 176 -19.11 -14.16 -14.80
CA VAL A 176 -18.67 -12.78 -14.58
C VAL A 176 -19.85 -11.83 -14.52
N GLU A 177 -20.85 -11.99 -15.39
CA GLU A 177 -22.08 -11.19 -15.35
C GLU A 177 -22.77 -11.32 -13.98
N ARG A 178 -22.87 -12.53 -13.43
CA ARG A 178 -23.46 -12.75 -12.10
C ARG A 178 -22.66 -12.06 -11.00
N MET A 179 -21.32 -12.04 -11.06
CA MET A 179 -20.48 -11.31 -10.12
C MET A 179 -20.81 -9.81 -10.14
N PHE A 180 -20.87 -9.18 -11.32
CA PHE A 180 -21.23 -7.78 -11.45
C PHE A 180 -22.68 -7.50 -11.01
N GLN A 181 -23.62 -8.39 -11.30
CA GLN A 181 -25.01 -8.27 -10.84
C GLN A 181 -25.10 -8.33 -9.31
N THR A 182 -24.39 -9.26 -8.67
CA THR A 182 -24.31 -9.33 -7.20
C THR A 182 -23.66 -8.08 -6.61
N GLY A 183 -22.59 -7.57 -7.21
CA GLY A 183 -21.99 -6.30 -6.81
C GLY A 183 -22.97 -5.14 -6.92
N ASN A 184 -23.66 -4.98 -8.06
CA ASN A 184 -24.68 -3.95 -8.23
C ASN A 184 -25.84 -4.10 -7.22
N GLN A 185 -26.25 -5.34 -6.89
CA GLN A 185 -27.24 -5.60 -5.85
C GLN A 185 -26.77 -5.16 -4.46
N PHE A 186 -25.49 -5.32 -4.13
CA PHE A 186 -24.92 -4.82 -2.88
C PHE A 186 -25.13 -3.30 -2.74
N TYR A 187 -24.81 -2.52 -3.77
CA TYR A 187 -24.99 -1.07 -3.76
C TYR A 187 -26.47 -0.67 -3.69
N THR A 188 -27.30 -1.25 -4.55
CA THR A 188 -28.74 -0.92 -4.60
C THR A 188 -29.49 -1.34 -3.34
N SER A 189 -29.04 -2.36 -2.60
CA SER A 189 -29.65 -2.77 -1.33
C SER A 189 -29.53 -1.69 -0.25
N MET A 190 -28.49 -0.87 -0.32
CA MET A 190 -28.31 0.32 0.53
C MET A 190 -29.05 1.55 0.00
N GLY A 191 -29.83 1.44 -1.07
CA GLY A 191 -30.54 2.59 -1.66
C GLY A 191 -29.69 3.45 -2.60
N LEU A 192 -28.48 3.01 -2.96
CA LEU A 192 -27.65 3.69 -3.97
C LEU A 192 -28.16 3.38 -5.40
N TYR A 193 -27.62 4.09 -6.39
CA TYR A 193 -28.09 3.99 -7.77
C TYR A 193 -27.77 2.63 -8.38
N PRO A 194 -28.69 2.02 -9.16
CA PRO A 194 -28.31 0.93 -10.04
C PRO A 194 -27.41 1.46 -11.17
N VAL A 195 -26.44 0.66 -11.60
CA VAL A 195 -25.68 0.99 -12.82
C VAL A 195 -26.61 1.04 -14.06
N PRO A 196 -26.39 1.96 -15.01
CA PRO A 196 -27.29 2.15 -16.15
C PRO A 196 -27.18 1.03 -17.20
N ASP A 197 -28.16 0.90 -18.09
CA ASP A 197 -28.11 -0.08 -19.20
C ASP A 197 -26.88 0.09 -20.11
N THR A 198 -26.38 1.33 -20.25
CA THR A 198 -25.14 1.63 -20.99
C THR A 198 -23.93 0.94 -20.37
N PHE A 199 -23.87 0.80 -19.05
CA PHE A 199 -22.80 0.09 -18.36
C PHE A 199 -22.71 -1.36 -18.83
N TRP A 200 -23.83 -2.09 -18.82
CA TRP A 200 -23.88 -3.51 -19.21
C TRP A 200 -23.55 -3.72 -20.69
N ASN A 201 -24.07 -2.84 -21.55
CA ASN A 201 -23.93 -2.98 -22.99
C ASN A 201 -22.53 -2.60 -23.51
N LEU A 202 -21.81 -1.74 -22.80
CA LEU A 202 -20.61 -1.08 -23.34
C LEU A 202 -19.32 -1.35 -22.53
N SER A 203 -19.43 -1.91 -21.32
CA SER A 203 -18.28 -2.31 -20.52
C SER A 203 -17.59 -3.55 -21.10
N MET A 204 -16.29 -3.67 -20.84
CA MET A 204 -15.53 -4.90 -21.10
C MET A 204 -15.33 -5.62 -19.77
N LEU A 205 -16.25 -6.51 -19.44
CA LEU A 205 -16.25 -7.25 -18.17
C LEU A 205 -15.43 -8.55 -18.26
N GLU A 206 -15.20 -9.06 -19.47
CA GLU A 206 -14.39 -10.25 -19.74
C GLU A 206 -13.34 -9.95 -20.81
N LYS A 207 -12.23 -10.71 -20.81
CA LYS A 207 -11.25 -10.63 -21.89
C LYS A 207 -11.88 -11.11 -23.21
N PRO A 208 -11.82 -10.35 -24.30
CA PRO A 208 -12.31 -10.80 -25.60
C PRO A 208 -11.60 -12.07 -26.08
N THR A 209 -12.35 -13.00 -26.69
CA THR A 209 -11.84 -14.27 -27.23
C THR A 209 -11.55 -14.22 -28.73
N ASP A 210 -11.68 -13.05 -29.36
CA ASP A 210 -11.50 -12.81 -30.79
C ASP A 210 -10.06 -12.43 -31.18
N GLY A 211 -9.10 -12.62 -30.27
CA GLY A 211 -7.67 -12.36 -30.51
C GLY A 211 -7.26 -10.89 -30.41
N ARG A 212 -8.15 -10.00 -29.92
CA ARG A 212 -7.77 -8.61 -29.63
C ARG A 212 -6.84 -8.50 -28.42
N GLU A 213 -5.82 -7.68 -28.58
CA GLU A 213 -4.96 -7.26 -27.47
C GLU A 213 -5.65 -6.15 -26.67
N VAL A 214 -5.74 -6.33 -25.36
CA VAL A 214 -6.38 -5.40 -24.43
C VAL A 214 -5.55 -5.25 -23.15
N ALA A 215 -5.57 -4.07 -22.55
CA ALA A 215 -5.04 -3.90 -21.21
C ALA A 215 -6.03 -4.50 -20.19
N CYS A 216 -5.58 -5.54 -19.48
CA CYS A 216 -6.44 -6.30 -18.56
C CYS A 216 -6.59 -5.68 -17.17
N HIS A 217 -5.70 -4.77 -16.78
CA HIS A 217 -5.79 -4.07 -15.51
C HIS A 217 -7.15 -3.39 -15.35
N ALA A 218 -7.82 -3.70 -14.23
CA ALA A 218 -9.14 -3.20 -13.87
C ALA A 218 -9.12 -1.67 -13.79
N THR A 219 -10.12 -1.04 -14.40
CA THR A 219 -10.30 0.41 -14.39
C THR A 219 -11.77 0.75 -14.58
N ALA A 220 -12.26 1.75 -13.85
CA ALA A 220 -13.58 2.36 -14.02
C ALA A 220 -13.48 3.73 -14.71
N TRP A 221 -14.43 4.01 -15.61
CA TRP A 221 -14.38 5.14 -16.53
C TRP A 221 -15.66 5.98 -16.46
N ASP A 222 -15.49 7.28 -16.25
CA ASP A 222 -16.50 8.32 -16.52
C ASP A 222 -16.22 8.94 -17.91
N PHE A 223 -17.22 8.95 -18.79
CA PHE A 223 -17.12 9.57 -20.11
C PHE A 223 -17.56 11.05 -20.11
N TYR A 224 -17.81 11.61 -18.92
CA TYR A 224 -18.05 13.02 -18.63
C TYR A 224 -19.36 13.60 -19.21
N ASP A 225 -20.25 12.76 -19.74
CA ASP A 225 -21.58 13.16 -20.22
C ASP A 225 -22.69 12.99 -19.17
N GLY A 226 -22.34 12.42 -18.01
CA GLY A 226 -23.26 12.14 -16.90
C GLY A 226 -24.20 10.96 -17.16
N LYS A 227 -23.91 10.10 -18.15
CA LYS A 227 -24.75 8.96 -18.56
C LYS A 227 -23.95 7.69 -18.85
N ASP A 228 -22.76 7.83 -19.40
CA ASP A 228 -21.92 6.70 -19.83
C ASP A 228 -20.79 6.46 -18.83
N PHE A 229 -20.92 5.36 -18.10
CA PHE A 229 -19.97 4.89 -17.10
C PHE A 229 -19.65 3.43 -17.39
N ARG A 230 -18.38 3.05 -17.38
CA ARG A 230 -17.94 1.71 -17.82
C ARG A 230 -16.83 1.14 -16.97
N ILE A 231 -16.75 -0.18 -16.94
CA ILE A 231 -15.59 -0.90 -16.41
C ILE A 231 -14.86 -1.61 -17.56
N ARG A 232 -13.53 -1.64 -17.47
CA ARG A 232 -12.67 -2.48 -18.28
C ARG A 232 -11.84 -3.37 -17.37
N MET A 233 -12.15 -4.67 -17.34
CA MET A 233 -11.50 -5.67 -16.50
C MET A 233 -11.51 -7.03 -17.22
N CYS A 234 -10.44 -7.79 -17.13
CA CYS A 234 -10.40 -9.18 -17.61
C CYS A 234 -10.82 -10.15 -16.49
N THR A 235 -12.08 -10.06 -16.05
CA THR A 235 -12.56 -10.75 -14.86
C THR A 235 -12.52 -12.28 -15.01
N LYS A 236 -12.03 -12.95 -13.97
CA LYS A 236 -12.04 -14.39 -13.74
C LYS A 236 -13.01 -14.71 -12.60
N VAL A 237 -13.59 -15.90 -12.61
CA VAL A 237 -14.52 -16.37 -11.56
C VAL A 237 -13.72 -16.87 -10.35
N ILE A 238 -13.10 -15.93 -9.63
CA ILE A 238 -12.33 -16.15 -8.39
C ILE A 238 -12.64 -15.02 -7.39
N PHE A 239 -12.33 -15.23 -6.12
CA PHE A 239 -12.69 -14.31 -5.06
C PHE A 239 -11.98 -12.95 -5.17
N GLU A 240 -10.69 -12.94 -5.50
CA GLU A 240 -9.91 -11.70 -5.71
C GLU A 240 -10.58 -10.77 -6.74
N ASP A 241 -10.96 -11.33 -7.88
CA ASP A 241 -11.66 -10.59 -8.93
C ASP A 241 -13.07 -10.18 -8.49
N PHE A 242 -13.73 -10.95 -7.62
CA PHE A 242 -15.03 -10.57 -7.08
C PHE A 242 -14.93 -9.38 -6.11
N GLN A 243 -13.86 -9.32 -5.32
CA GLN A 243 -13.55 -8.14 -4.50
C GLN A 243 -13.27 -6.94 -5.40
N THR A 244 -12.51 -7.14 -6.47
CA THR A 244 -12.21 -6.09 -7.47
C THR A 244 -13.48 -5.60 -8.18
N VAL A 245 -14.44 -6.48 -8.49
CA VAL A 245 -15.76 -6.07 -9.03
C VAL A 245 -16.46 -5.09 -8.10
N HIS A 246 -16.47 -5.36 -6.78
CA HIS A 246 -17.06 -4.43 -5.81
C HIS A 246 -16.28 -3.12 -5.74
N HIS A 247 -14.94 -3.18 -5.79
CA HIS A 247 -14.08 -2.01 -5.84
C HIS A 247 -14.41 -1.08 -7.00
N GLU A 248 -14.38 -1.62 -8.23
CA GLU A 248 -14.59 -0.83 -9.45
C GLU A 248 -16.01 -0.27 -9.54
N LEU A 249 -17.01 -1.03 -9.07
CA LEU A 249 -18.38 -0.52 -8.96
C LEU A 249 -18.48 0.65 -7.97
N GLY A 250 -17.59 0.73 -6.98
CA GLY A 250 -17.53 1.86 -6.05
C GLY A 250 -17.10 3.16 -6.75
N HIS A 251 -16.17 3.07 -7.70
CA HIS A 251 -15.84 4.19 -8.58
C HIS A 251 -17.03 4.59 -9.46
N ILE A 252 -17.75 3.62 -10.06
CA ILE A 252 -18.96 3.88 -10.84
C ILE A 252 -20.03 4.60 -9.99
N GLN A 253 -20.22 4.20 -8.73
CA GLN A 253 -21.12 4.90 -7.82
C GLN A 253 -20.69 6.34 -7.57
N TYR A 254 -19.40 6.57 -7.32
CA TYR A 254 -18.90 7.93 -7.14
C TYR A 254 -19.17 8.78 -8.40
N TYR A 255 -18.88 8.23 -9.59
CA TYR A 255 -19.18 8.86 -10.88
C TYR A 255 -20.64 9.29 -11.01
N MET A 256 -21.56 8.37 -10.75
CA MET A 256 -22.99 8.64 -10.84
C MET A 256 -23.47 9.68 -9.82
N GLN A 257 -22.95 9.64 -8.59
CA GLN A 257 -23.39 10.52 -7.51
C GLN A 257 -23.04 11.98 -7.76
N TYR A 258 -21.84 12.29 -8.26
CA TYR A 258 -21.43 13.66 -8.56
C TYR A 258 -21.66 14.09 -10.00
N ALA A 259 -22.29 13.27 -10.85
CA ALA A 259 -22.47 13.56 -12.29
C ALA A 259 -23.21 14.89 -12.55
N PHE A 260 -23.99 15.39 -11.59
CA PHE A 260 -24.67 16.68 -11.69
C PHE A 260 -23.73 17.88 -11.46
N GLN A 261 -22.56 17.68 -10.87
CA GLN A 261 -21.58 18.73 -10.61
C GLN A 261 -20.96 19.25 -11.92
N PRO A 262 -20.49 20.51 -11.95
CA PRO A 262 -19.64 21.01 -13.03
C PRO A 262 -18.43 20.09 -13.26
N LEU A 263 -17.98 19.96 -14.52
CA LEU A 263 -16.94 19.01 -14.91
C LEU A 263 -15.68 19.07 -14.03
N ASN A 264 -15.24 20.27 -13.65
CA ASN A 264 -14.04 20.46 -12.82
C ASN A 264 -14.19 19.94 -11.37
N TYR A 265 -15.41 19.61 -10.93
CA TYR A 265 -15.71 19.10 -9.61
C TYR A 265 -16.18 17.63 -9.62
N ARG A 266 -16.18 16.98 -10.79
CA ARG A 266 -16.46 15.55 -10.95
C ARG A 266 -15.20 14.72 -10.70
N ASP A 267 -14.77 14.77 -9.46
CA ASP A 267 -13.67 13.97 -8.92
C ASP A 267 -13.97 13.68 -7.44
N GLY A 268 -13.23 12.76 -6.84
CA GLY A 268 -13.30 12.55 -5.40
C GLY A 268 -12.85 13.80 -4.64
N ALA A 269 -13.27 13.93 -3.39
CA ALA A 269 -12.86 15.05 -2.54
C ALA A 269 -11.32 15.22 -2.47
N ASN A 270 -10.59 14.10 -2.50
CA ASN A 270 -9.20 14.00 -2.95
C ASN A 270 -8.95 12.58 -3.50
N ASP A 271 -7.79 12.31 -4.08
CA ASP A 271 -7.45 11.01 -4.70
C ASP A 271 -7.65 9.80 -3.77
N GLY A 272 -7.48 9.97 -2.45
CA GLY A 272 -7.66 8.87 -1.50
C GLY A 272 -9.14 8.53 -1.26
N PHE A 273 -10.07 9.48 -1.41
CA PHE A 273 -11.50 9.23 -1.22
C PHE A 273 -12.06 8.32 -2.31
N HIS A 274 -11.66 8.55 -3.56
CA HIS A 274 -12.18 7.79 -4.70
C HIS A 274 -11.90 6.30 -4.56
N GLU A 275 -10.67 5.99 -4.16
CA GLU A 275 -10.22 4.64 -3.91
C GLU A 275 -10.80 4.06 -2.60
N ALA A 276 -11.09 4.88 -1.60
CA ALA A 276 -11.52 4.39 -0.29
C ALA A 276 -12.92 3.80 -0.34
N VAL A 277 -13.77 4.35 -1.20
CA VAL A 277 -15.14 3.90 -1.42
C VAL A 277 -15.16 2.50 -2.02
N GLY A 278 -14.39 2.25 -3.08
CA GLY A 278 -14.31 0.92 -3.69
C GLY A 278 -13.83 -0.14 -2.70
N GLU A 279 -12.79 0.19 -1.93
CA GLU A 279 -12.16 -0.73 -0.98
C GLU A 279 -13.05 -1.01 0.23
N LEU A 280 -13.76 0.01 0.70
CA LEU A 280 -14.77 -0.14 1.76
C LEU A 280 -15.83 -1.17 1.37
N MET A 281 -16.27 -1.14 0.12
CA MET A 281 -17.32 -2.01 -0.40
C MET A 281 -16.81 -3.43 -0.60
N ALA A 282 -15.62 -3.59 -1.19
CA ALA A 282 -14.94 -4.86 -1.27
C ALA A 282 -14.74 -5.49 0.12
N MET A 283 -14.35 -4.69 1.12
CA MET A 283 -14.16 -5.15 2.49
C MET A 283 -15.47 -5.60 3.16
N SER A 284 -16.56 -4.83 3.06
CA SER A 284 -17.85 -5.23 3.64
C SER A 284 -18.42 -6.49 2.98
N PHE A 285 -18.31 -6.59 1.65
CA PHE A 285 -18.69 -7.77 0.88
C PHE A 285 -17.91 -9.02 1.30
N SER A 286 -16.62 -8.86 1.61
CA SER A 286 -15.71 -9.97 1.93
C SER A 286 -15.93 -10.59 3.31
N THR A 287 -16.83 -10.05 4.14
CA THR A 287 -17.05 -10.59 5.47
C THR A 287 -17.66 -11.99 5.41
N THR A 288 -17.24 -12.87 6.32
CA THR A 288 -17.79 -14.22 6.44
C THR A 288 -19.31 -14.18 6.67
N LYS A 289 -19.80 -13.18 7.42
CA LYS A 289 -21.22 -12.90 7.61
C LYS A 289 -21.95 -12.67 6.28
N HIS A 290 -21.43 -11.78 5.43
CA HIS A 290 -22.04 -11.46 4.14
C HIS A 290 -22.01 -12.67 3.20
N LEU A 291 -20.83 -13.29 3.03
CA LEU A 291 -20.66 -14.43 2.14
C LEU A 291 -21.50 -15.65 2.56
N ASN A 292 -21.70 -15.89 3.87
CA ASN A 292 -22.67 -16.87 4.36
C ASN A 292 -24.10 -16.48 3.99
N ALA A 293 -24.49 -15.21 4.13
CA ALA A 293 -25.85 -14.74 3.86
C ALA A 293 -26.24 -14.87 2.38
N ILE A 294 -25.29 -14.70 1.45
CA ILE A 294 -25.51 -14.90 0.01
C ILE A 294 -25.23 -16.35 -0.46
N GLY A 295 -24.94 -17.26 0.49
CA GLY A 295 -24.75 -18.68 0.23
C GLY A 295 -23.44 -19.04 -0.48
N LEU A 296 -22.41 -18.20 -0.41
CA LEU A 296 -21.08 -18.45 -0.98
C LEU A 296 -20.08 -19.02 0.04
N LEU A 297 -20.39 -18.94 1.33
CA LEU A 297 -19.70 -19.66 2.38
C LEU A 297 -20.71 -20.43 3.23
N ASN A 298 -20.18 -21.41 3.98
CA ASN A 298 -20.88 -22.10 5.05
C ASN A 298 -19.91 -22.31 6.21
N VAL A 299 -19.43 -21.20 6.77
CA VAL A 299 -18.45 -21.20 7.86
C VAL A 299 -19.13 -20.80 9.17
N PRO A 300 -18.83 -21.50 10.30
CA PRO A 300 -19.38 -21.13 11.59
C PRO A 300 -18.79 -19.80 12.09
N ASP A 301 -19.50 -19.17 13.03
CA ASP A 301 -18.95 -18.06 13.81
C ASP A 301 -17.91 -18.61 14.79
N ASP A 302 -16.65 -18.65 14.37
CA ASP A 302 -15.53 -19.31 15.06
C ASP A 302 -14.33 -18.34 15.14
N PRO A 303 -13.80 -18.04 16.34
CA PRO A 303 -12.64 -17.16 16.52
C PRO A 303 -11.40 -17.57 15.71
N GLU A 304 -11.18 -18.86 15.47
CA GLU A 304 -10.03 -19.35 14.70
C GLU A 304 -10.21 -19.06 13.19
N VAL A 305 -11.46 -19.13 12.69
CA VAL A 305 -11.81 -18.68 11.34
C VAL A 305 -11.66 -17.16 11.22
N ASP A 306 -12.08 -16.41 12.25
CA ASP A 306 -11.91 -14.95 12.30
C ASP A 306 -10.43 -14.54 12.25
N MET A 307 -9.53 -15.29 12.92
CA MET A 307 -8.10 -15.00 12.87
C MET A 307 -7.50 -15.27 11.48
N ASN A 308 -7.92 -16.35 10.82
CA ASN A 308 -7.53 -16.61 9.43
C ASN A 308 -7.98 -15.45 8.51
N PHE A 309 -9.22 -14.99 8.66
CA PHE A 309 -9.75 -13.84 7.91
C PHE A 309 -8.97 -12.56 8.19
N LEU A 310 -8.76 -12.21 9.46
CA LEU A 310 -8.05 -10.99 9.83
C LEU A 310 -6.59 -11.01 9.35
N LEU A 311 -5.89 -12.14 9.42
CA LEU A 311 -4.54 -12.22 8.88
C LEU A 311 -4.55 -11.98 7.36
N PHE A 312 -5.45 -12.64 6.62
CA PHE A 312 -5.59 -12.42 5.18
C PHE A 312 -5.82 -10.94 4.86
N GLN A 313 -6.73 -10.27 5.59
CA GLN A 313 -6.97 -8.82 5.45
C GLN A 313 -5.74 -7.98 5.77
N ALA A 314 -4.96 -8.35 6.79
CA ALA A 314 -3.73 -7.64 7.16
C ALA A 314 -2.61 -7.81 6.13
N LEU A 315 -2.52 -8.98 5.48
CA LEU A 315 -1.60 -9.22 4.37
C LEU A 315 -1.93 -8.41 3.12
N ASN A 316 -3.18 -7.97 2.96
CA ASN A 316 -3.59 -7.08 1.88
C ASN A 316 -3.53 -5.59 2.28
N THR A 317 -3.75 -5.27 3.56
CA THR A 317 -3.92 -3.88 4.04
C THR A 317 -2.74 -3.36 4.83
N ILE A 318 -2.34 -4.05 5.91
CA ILE A 318 -1.30 -3.58 6.82
C ILE A 318 0.08 -3.69 6.17
N SER A 319 0.32 -4.78 5.42
CA SER A 319 1.60 -5.04 4.76
C SER A 319 2.00 -3.95 3.75
N THR A 320 1.01 -3.35 3.08
CA THR A 320 1.21 -2.46 1.93
C THR A 320 1.40 -0.99 2.31
N LEU A 321 0.90 -0.57 3.48
CA LEU A 321 1.02 0.80 4.00
C LEU A 321 2.46 1.36 3.96
N PRO A 322 3.48 0.69 4.56
CA PRO A 322 4.85 1.19 4.47
C PRO A 322 5.40 1.20 3.05
N PHE A 323 4.96 0.29 2.19
CA PHE A 323 5.34 0.27 0.79
C PHE A 323 4.83 1.52 0.07
N HIS A 324 3.52 1.84 0.14
CA HIS A 324 2.95 3.04 -0.49
C HIS A 324 3.58 4.33 0.04
N LEU A 325 3.77 4.43 1.36
CA LEU A 325 4.43 5.58 1.99
C LEU A 325 5.83 5.79 1.44
N THR A 326 6.62 4.72 1.34
CA THR A 326 8.02 4.78 0.88
C THR A 326 8.11 5.24 -0.57
N GLN A 327 7.20 4.80 -1.45
CA GLN A 327 7.22 5.20 -2.86
C GLN A 327 7.14 6.73 -3.01
N ASP A 328 6.23 7.38 -2.30
CA ASP A 328 6.00 8.83 -2.47
C ASP A 328 6.88 9.70 -1.62
N THR A 329 7.17 9.31 -0.37
CA THR A 329 8.12 10.08 0.44
C THR A 329 9.53 10.10 -0.19
N TRP A 330 9.94 9.00 -0.83
CA TRP A 330 11.16 8.97 -1.63
C TRP A 330 11.04 9.83 -2.89
N ARG A 331 9.95 9.73 -3.66
CA ARG A 331 9.75 10.54 -4.87
C ARG A 331 9.68 12.04 -4.57
N TRP A 332 9.05 12.45 -3.48
CA TRP A 332 9.04 13.85 -3.03
C TRP A 332 10.45 14.37 -2.79
N SER A 333 11.29 13.58 -2.11
CA SER A 333 12.70 13.91 -1.88
C SER A 333 13.48 14.00 -3.20
N MET A 334 13.20 13.11 -4.16
CA MET A 334 13.79 13.17 -5.50
C MET A 334 13.36 14.42 -6.27
N PHE A 335 12.06 14.74 -6.32
CA PHE A 335 11.55 15.92 -7.02
C PHE A 335 12.13 17.21 -6.44
N ARG A 336 12.26 17.29 -5.11
CA ARG A 336 12.85 18.43 -4.43
C ARG A 336 14.37 18.57 -4.66
N GLY A 337 15.03 17.50 -5.13
CA GLY A 337 16.48 17.44 -5.34
C GLY A 337 17.28 17.14 -4.07
N ASP A 338 16.64 16.59 -3.04
CA ASP A 338 17.28 16.24 -1.76
C ASP A 338 18.23 15.03 -1.89
N ILE A 339 18.05 14.21 -2.93
CA ILE A 339 18.83 12.99 -3.19
C ILE A 339 19.74 13.20 -4.40
N PRO A 340 21.08 13.10 -4.25
CA PRO A 340 22.00 13.15 -5.38
C PRO A 340 21.73 12.05 -6.41
N LEU A 341 21.90 12.35 -7.70
CA LEU A 341 21.55 11.45 -8.81
C LEU A 341 22.26 10.09 -8.75
N GLU A 342 23.52 10.09 -8.28
CA GLU A 342 24.34 8.90 -8.11
C GLU A 342 23.95 8.05 -6.89
N GLN A 343 23.09 8.56 -6.01
CA GLN A 343 22.65 7.89 -4.77
C GLN A 343 21.19 7.46 -4.82
N LEU A 344 20.46 7.70 -5.91
CA LEU A 344 19.02 7.45 -5.99
C LEU A 344 18.64 6.01 -5.60
N ASN A 345 19.28 5.01 -6.21
CA ASN A 345 18.91 3.61 -5.95
C ASN A 345 19.31 3.15 -4.55
N ASP A 346 20.50 3.54 -4.08
CA ASP A 346 20.98 3.22 -2.74
C ASP A 346 20.10 3.84 -1.66
N ASN A 347 19.69 5.10 -1.86
CA ASN A 347 18.78 5.79 -0.96
C ASN A 347 17.38 5.15 -0.96
N TYR A 348 16.87 4.74 -2.13
CA TYR A 348 15.60 4.00 -2.21
C TYR A 348 15.64 2.72 -1.39
N TRP A 349 16.70 1.92 -1.52
CA TRP A 349 16.84 0.69 -0.72
C TRP A 349 17.13 0.95 0.76
N ALA A 350 17.80 2.05 1.10
CA ALA A 350 17.97 2.48 2.49
C ALA A 350 16.62 2.82 3.13
N GLU A 351 15.77 3.59 2.45
CA GLU A 351 14.42 3.92 2.94
C GLU A 351 13.51 2.68 2.96
N LYS A 352 13.56 1.83 1.94
CA LYS A 352 12.78 0.58 1.91
C LYS A 352 13.19 -0.37 3.03
N ALA A 353 14.49 -0.49 3.33
CA ALA A 353 14.96 -1.27 4.48
C ALA A 353 14.55 -0.62 5.80
N ARG A 354 14.56 0.71 5.92
CA ARG A 354 14.21 1.42 7.16
C ARG A 354 12.72 1.37 7.48
N VAL A 355 11.87 1.61 6.50
CA VAL A 355 10.41 1.75 6.67
C VAL A 355 9.71 0.41 6.48
N VAL A 356 10.05 -0.32 5.41
CA VAL A 356 9.38 -1.58 5.05
C VAL A 356 10.09 -2.79 5.65
N GLY A 357 11.35 -2.67 6.09
CA GLY A 357 12.09 -3.84 6.55
C GLY A 357 12.33 -4.87 5.45
N VAL A 358 12.57 -4.39 4.24
CA VAL A 358 12.79 -5.20 3.04
C VAL A 358 14.11 -4.80 2.37
N ALA A 359 14.89 -5.79 1.95
CA ALA A 359 16.20 -5.60 1.32
C ALA A 359 16.23 -6.22 -0.09
N PRO A 360 17.07 -5.70 -1.00
CA PRO A 360 17.26 -6.34 -2.29
C PRO A 360 17.95 -7.70 -2.09
N PRO A 361 17.54 -8.76 -2.80
CA PRO A 361 18.13 -10.09 -2.62
C PRO A 361 19.53 -10.23 -3.21
N VAL A 362 19.90 -9.32 -4.12
CA VAL A 362 21.22 -9.24 -4.77
C VAL A 362 21.77 -7.82 -4.66
N GLY A 363 23.08 -7.68 -4.83
CA GLY A 363 23.70 -6.36 -4.95
C GLY A 363 23.13 -5.58 -6.14
N ARG A 364 22.92 -4.28 -5.95
CA ARG A 364 22.44 -3.37 -6.99
C ARG A 364 23.56 -2.43 -7.42
N ASP A 365 23.60 -2.08 -8.70
CA ASP A 365 24.55 -1.13 -9.26
C ASP A 365 23.92 0.28 -9.23
N PRO A 366 24.37 1.19 -8.35
CA PRO A 366 23.77 2.52 -8.23
C PRO A 366 23.89 3.38 -9.49
N ALA A 367 24.84 3.08 -10.39
CA ALA A 367 25.01 3.81 -11.64
C ALA A 367 23.96 3.42 -12.70
N LEU A 368 23.55 2.14 -12.72
CA LEU A 368 22.65 1.58 -13.73
C LEU A 368 21.22 1.42 -13.24
N ASP A 369 21.04 1.06 -11.97
CA ASP A 369 19.75 0.65 -11.43
C ASP A 369 18.93 1.86 -10.96
N LEU A 370 17.61 1.74 -11.11
CA LEU A 370 16.63 2.64 -10.51
C LEU A 370 15.35 1.85 -10.24
N ASP A 371 15.42 0.99 -9.25
CA ASP A 371 14.47 -0.10 -8.99
C ASP A 371 13.05 0.41 -8.66
N ILE A 372 12.93 1.62 -8.09
CA ILE A 372 11.62 2.28 -7.88
C ILE A 372 10.83 2.49 -9.18
N THR A 373 11.49 2.59 -10.33
CA THR A 373 10.80 2.78 -11.61
C THR A 373 10.23 1.48 -12.19
N ALA A 374 10.59 0.32 -11.64
CA ALA A 374 10.15 -0.98 -12.13
C ALA A 374 8.72 -1.36 -11.70
N ILE A 375 7.89 -0.39 -11.30
CA ILE A 375 6.46 -0.54 -10.97
C ILE A 375 5.59 0.38 -11.83
N TYR A 376 4.36 -0.07 -12.13
CA TYR A 376 3.42 0.60 -13.02
C TYR A 376 3.23 2.07 -12.68
N HIS A 377 2.85 2.39 -11.45
CA HIS A 377 2.50 3.75 -11.01
C HIS A 377 3.64 4.75 -11.20
N VAL A 378 4.87 4.34 -10.87
CA VAL A 378 6.04 5.22 -10.97
C VAL A 378 6.37 5.51 -12.43
N CYS A 379 6.34 4.50 -13.31
CA CYS A 379 6.67 4.69 -14.72
C CYS A 379 5.53 5.26 -15.58
N ASN A 380 4.31 5.36 -15.02
CA ASN A 380 3.11 5.93 -15.65
C ASN A 380 2.60 7.22 -14.97
N ASP A 381 3.40 7.89 -14.14
CA ASP A 381 3.08 9.22 -13.58
C ASP A 381 1.84 9.24 -12.67
N PHE A 382 1.68 8.19 -11.85
CA PHE A 382 0.66 8.13 -10.80
C PHE A 382 1.29 8.25 -9.40
N ASP A 383 0.70 9.05 -8.52
CA ASP A 383 1.05 9.10 -7.10
C ASP A 383 0.59 7.82 -6.38
N MET A 384 1.32 7.44 -5.32
CA MET A 384 1.07 6.24 -4.52
C MET A 384 0.49 6.59 -3.15
N ILE A 385 0.62 7.85 -2.71
CA ILE A 385 0.13 8.31 -1.42
C ILE A 385 -1.39 8.23 -1.31
N ARG A 386 -2.11 8.28 -2.45
CA ARG A 386 -3.53 7.98 -2.51
C ARG A 386 -3.88 6.66 -1.84
N TYR A 387 -3.12 5.60 -2.09
CA TYR A 387 -3.39 4.28 -1.52
C TYR A 387 -3.09 4.22 -0.02
N PHE A 388 -2.08 4.95 0.45
CA PHE A 388 -1.80 5.09 1.87
C PHE A 388 -2.93 5.81 2.60
N MET A 389 -3.36 6.97 2.10
CA MET A 389 -4.42 7.79 2.71
C MET A 389 -5.77 7.08 2.66
N ARG A 390 -6.07 6.47 1.51
CA ARG A 390 -7.25 5.64 1.27
C ARG A 390 -7.49 4.64 2.37
N THR A 391 -6.45 3.92 2.81
CA THR A 391 -6.59 2.90 3.85
C THR A 391 -7.17 3.51 5.13
N PHE A 392 -6.69 4.66 5.58
CA PHE A 392 -7.24 5.31 6.78
C PHE A 392 -8.69 5.76 6.58
N TYR A 393 -9.00 6.36 5.43
CA TYR A 393 -10.37 6.76 5.09
C TYR A 393 -11.32 5.56 5.08
N GLN A 394 -10.93 4.46 4.46
CA GLN A 394 -11.74 3.25 4.35
C GLN A 394 -12.21 2.75 5.71
N TYR A 395 -11.32 2.61 6.69
CA TYR A 395 -11.71 2.10 8.02
C TYR A 395 -12.50 3.13 8.82
N GLN A 396 -12.22 4.42 8.65
CA GLN A 396 -12.99 5.48 9.28
C GLN A 396 -14.42 5.54 8.73
N PHE A 397 -14.59 5.39 7.41
CA PHE A 397 -15.89 5.27 6.77
C PHE A 397 -16.60 4.00 7.22
N ASN A 398 -15.88 2.87 7.29
CA ASN A 398 -16.43 1.60 7.76
C ASN A 398 -17.03 1.74 9.16
N GLU A 399 -16.29 2.29 10.11
CA GLU A 399 -16.78 2.47 11.48
C GLU A 399 -18.10 3.24 11.53
N VAL A 400 -18.21 4.35 10.81
CA VAL A 400 -19.41 5.19 10.83
C VAL A 400 -20.58 4.56 10.06
N LEU A 401 -20.33 3.93 8.92
CA LEU A 401 -21.39 3.21 8.19
C LEU A 401 -21.91 2.00 8.96
N CYS A 402 -21.04 1.32 9.71
CA CYS A 402 -21.42 0.25 10.62
C CYS A 402 -22.31 0.75 11.76
N GLN A 403 -21.97 1.91 12.34
CA GLN A 403 -22.82 2.56 13.34
C GLN A 403 -24.19 2.95 12.76
N ALA A 404 -24.21 3.52 11.55
CA ALA A 404 -25.45 3.87 10.84
C ALA A 404 -26.32 2.63 10.53
N ALA A 405 -25.69 1.49 10.25
CA ALA A 405 -26.37 0.20 10.08
C ALA A 405 -26.82 -0.45 11.40
N GLY A 406 -26.56 0.17 12.55
CA GLY A 406 -26.90 -0.38 13.87
C GLY A 406 -26.08 -1.62 14.24
N HIS A 407 -24.89 -1.80 13.65
CA HIS A 407 -24.00 -2.92 13.96
C HIS A 407 -23.57 -2.89 15.42
N THR A 408 -23.49 -4.07 16.03
CA THR A 408 -22.95 -4.27 17.38
C THR A 408 -21.91 -5.38 17.34
N GLY A 409 -20.89 -5.27 18.18
CA GLY A 409 -19.77 -6.22 18.22
C GLY A 409 -18.56 -5.76 17.40
N PRO A 410 -17.64 -6.68 17.07
CA PRO A 410 -16.37 -6.32 16.43
C PRO A 410 -16.56 -5.69 15.06
N LEU A 411 -15.75 -4.67 14.75
CA LEU A 411 -15.87 -3.92 13.50
C LEU A 411 -15.63 -4.79 12.26
N TYR A 412 -14.70 -5.74 12.34
CA TYR A 412 -14.39 -6.66 11.23
C TYR A 412 -15.51 -7.64 10.86
N LYS A 413 -16.56 -7.76 11.69
CA LYS A 413 -17.77 -8.54 11.41
C LYS A 413 -18.92 -7.71 10.86
N CYS A 414 -18.72 -6.40 10.75
CA CYS A 414 -19.75 -5.51 10.25
C CYS A 414 -20.07 -5.80 8.78
N ASP A 415 -21.36 -5.93 8.50
CA ASP A 415 -21.90 -5.95 7.16
C ASP A 415 -23.08 -4.97 7.14
N PHE A 416 -22.95 -3.91 6.36
CA PHE A 416 -23.98 -2.87 6.19
C PHE A 416 -24.85 -3.09 4.94
N TYR A 417 -24.80 -4.27 4.32
CA TYR A 417 -25.76 -4.70 3.31
C TYR A 417 -27.22 -4.52 3.81
N ASN A 418 -28.12 -4.04 2.93
CA ASN A 418 -29.50 -3.63 3.23
C ASN A 418 -29.68 -2.41 4.16
N SER A 419 -28.61 -1.72 4.57
CA SER A 419 -28.74 -0.52 5.38
C SER A 419 -28.90 0.72 4.50
N THR A 420 -30.15 1.18 4.33
CA THR A 420 -30.39 2.45 3.62
C THR A 420 -29.85 3.65 4.38
N ALA A 421 -29.80 3.60 5.71
CA ALA A 421 -29.18 4.66 6.50
C ALA A 421 -27.67 4.81 6.22
N ALA A 422 -26.96 3.69 6.04
CA ALA A 422 -25.56 3.72 5.63
C ALA A 422 -25.40 4.22 4.18
N GLY A 423 -26.25 3.76 3.27
CA GLY A 423 -26.24 4.24 1.88
C GLY A 423 -26.54 5.73 1.74
N ASP A 424 -27.52 6.25 2.48
CA ASP A 424 -27.86 7.67 2.50
C ASP A 424 -26.66 8.52 3.00
N ALA A 425 -26.05 8.11 4.12
CA ALA A 425 -24.87 8.80 4.65
C ALA A 425 -23.70 8.80 3.66
N LEU A 426 -23.43 7.67 3.01
CA LEU A 426 -22.40 7.57 1.98
C LEU A 426 -22.73 8.46 0.78
N ALA A 427 -23.96 8.39 0.27
CA ALA A 427 -24.39 9.17 -0.90
C ALA A 427 -24.25 10.68 -0.68
N GLU A 428 -24.58 11.18 0.51
CA GLU A 428 -24.41 12.61 0.82
C GLU A 428 -22.96 13.08 0.71
N MET A 429 -22.00 12.25 1.12
CA MET A 429 -20.57 12.54 0.91
C MET A 429 -20.18 12.45 -0.57
N LEU A 430 -20.60 11.39 -1.28
CA LEU A 430 -20.24 11.18 -2.69
C LEU A 430 -20.74 12.31 -3.61
N LYS A 431 -21.94 12.85 -3.36
CA LYS A 431 -22.54 13.95 -4.15
C LYS A 431 -21.72 15.24 -4.11
N LEU A 432 -20.88 15.43 -3.09
CA LEU A 432 -20.03 16.61 -2.99
C LEU A 432 -18.96 16.64 -4.08
N GLY A 433 -18.46 15.47 -4.50
CA GLY A 433 -17.27 15.37 -5.35
C GLY A 433 -16.14 16.25 -4.85
N ALA A 434 -15.48 16.97 -5.77
CA ALA A 434 -14.43 17.92 -5.45
C ALA A 434 -14.95 19.37 -5.30
N SER A 435 -16.26 19.57 -5.08
CA SER A 435 -16.86 20.92 -4.97
C SER A 435 -16.61 21.63 -3.63
N ARG A 436 -16.08 20.90 -2.65
CA ARG A 436 -15.79 21.38 -1.29
C ARG A 436 -14.41 20.88 -0.86
N PRO A 437 -13.77 21.55 0.11
CA PRO A 437 -12.57 21.03 0.73
C PRO A 437 -12.81 19.61 1.27
N TRP A 438 -11.82 18.73 1.14
CA TRP A 438 -12.05 17.31 1.46
C TRP A 438 -12.41 17.05 2.93
N GLN A 439 -12.01 17.94 3.83
CA GLN A 439 -12.38 17.88 5.24
C GLN A 439 -13.89 18.06 5.44
N ASP A 440 -14.57 18.83 4.58
CA ASP A 440 -16.03 18.99 4.63
C ASP A 440 -16.72 17.69 4.18
N ALA A 441 -16.15 16.99 3.19
CA ALA A 441 -16.64 15.67 2.78
C ALA A 441 -16.40 14.61 3.85
N MET A 442 -15.24 14.68 4.55
CA MET A 442 -14.96 13.85 5.72
C MET A 442 -15.99 14.08 6.82
N GLU A 443 -16.29 15.35 7.13
CA GLU A 443 -17.24 15.74 8.18
C GLU A 443 -18.68 15.35 7.83
N ALA A 444 -19.07 15.47 6.56
CA ALA A 444 -20.40 15.07 6.08
C ALA A 444 -20.70 13.58 6.33
N LEU A 445 -19.70 12.70 6.16
CA LEU A 445 -19.87 11.27 6.42
C LEU A 445 -19.60 10.91 7.88
N THR A 446 -18.52 11.43 8.45
CA THR A 446 -17.96 10.90 9.71
C THR A 446 -18.24 11.78 10.93
N GLY A 447 -18.76 12.99 10.74
CA GLY A 447 -18.94 13.98 11.80
C GLY A 447 -17.65 14.62 12.30
N GLN A 448 -16.51 14.34 11.66
CA GLN A 448 -15.20 14.86 12.03
C GLN A 448 -14.39 15.27 10.77
N ARG A 449 -13.43 16.17 10.94
CA ARG A 449 -12.60 16.70 9.83
C ARG A 449 -11.24 16.00 9.70
N ASP A 450 -10.80 15.34 10.76
CA ASP A 450 -9.48 14.72 10.86
C ASP A 450 -9.47 13.29 10.31
N ILE A 451 -8.27 12.85 9.94
CA ILE A 451 -7.98 11.49 9.52
C ILE A 451 -7.46 10.72 10.72
N LEU A 452 -8.08 9.59 11.04
CA LEU A 452 -7.74 8.79 12.20
C LEU A 452 -7.16 7.43 11.82
N ALA A 453 -6.12 7.01 12.54
CA ALA A 453 -5.63 5.63 12.51
C ALA A 453 -6.45 4.68 13.41
N THR A 454 -7.17 5.23 14.38
CA THR A 454 -7.91 4.44 15.39
C THR A 454 -8.90 3.44 14.80
N PRO A 455 -9.73 3.78 13.78
CA PRO A 455 -10.66 2.79 13.20
C PRO A 455 -9.95 1.59 12.57
N LEU A 456 -8.83 1.84 11.87
CA LEU A 456 -7.97 0.78 11.31
C LEU A 456 -7.38 -0.08 12.42
N LEU A 457 -6.84 0.53 13.48
CA LEU A 457 -6.25 -0.20 14.61
C LEU A 457 -7.31 -1.02 15.36
N ASN A 458 -8.49 -0.47 15.61
CA ASN A 458 -9.61 -1.16 16.26
C ASN A 458 -10.07 -2.38 15.45
N TYR A 459 -10.09 -2.27 14.11
CA TYR A 459 -10.44 -3.38 13.22
C TYR A 459 -9.48 -4.57 13.40
N PHE A 460 -8.16 -4.30 13.44
CA PHE A 460 -7.11 -5.32 13.53
C PHE A 460 -6.66 -5.64 14.96
N GLU A 461 -7.27 -5.05 15.97
CA GLU A 461 -6.88 -5.24 17.38
C GLU A 461 -6.85 -6.72 17.80
N PRO A 462 -7.85 -7.57 17.46
CA PRO A 462 -7.79 -9.00 17.78
C PRO A 462 -6.57 -9.70 17.16
N LEU A 463 -6.24 -9.36 15.90
CA LEU A 463 -5.07 -9.91 15.22
C LEU A 463 -3.77 -9.40 15.86
N ARG A 464 -3.71 -8.13 16.25
CA ARG A 464 -2.53 -7.56 16.94
C ARG A 464 -2.22 -8.36 18.20
N VAL A 465 -3.23 -8.59 19.04
CA VAL A 465 -3.11 -9.36 20.28
C VAL A 465 -2.66 -10.80 19.99
N TRP A 466 -3.23 -11.43 18.96
CA TRP A 466 -2.85 -12.77 18.55
C TRP A 466 -1.39 -12.84 18.06
N LEU A 467 -0.97 -11.92 17.18
CA LEU A 467 0.39 -11.83 16.65
C LEU A 467 1.42 -11.61 17.76
N GLU A 468 1.11 -10.75 18.73
CA GLU A 468 1.97 -10.52 19.90
C GLU A 468 2.18 -11.79 20.71
N ALA A 469 1.10 -12.51 21.00
CA ALA A 469 1.18 -13.77 21.75
C ALA A 469 1.98 -14.83 20.97
N GLU A 470 1.75 -14.96 19.66
CA GLU A 470 2.42 -15.95 18.83
C GLU A 470 3.92 -15.63 18.64
N ASN A 471 4.27 -14.37 18.38
CA ASN A 471 5.66 -13.93 18.28
C ASN A 471 6.41 -14.12 19.61
N ILE A 472 5.78 -13.82 20.76
CA ILE A 472 6.36 -14.08 22.09
C ILE A 472 6.60 -15.58 22.30
N LYS A 473 5.60 -16.41 22.00
CA LYS A 473 5.68 -17.87 22.12
C LYS A 473 6.82 -18.46 21.28
N ASN A 474 7.05 -17.92 20.09
CA ASN A 474 8.10 -18.36 19.17
C ASN A 474 9.48 -17.75 19.46
N GLY A 475 9.55 -16.78 20.39
CA GLY A 475 10.78 -16.03 20.68
C GLY A 475 11.22 -15.16 19.50
N ASP A 476 10.27 -14.69 18.68
CA ASP A 476 10.54 -13.90 17.49
C ASP A 476 11.04 -12.49 17.86
N TYR A 477 12.04 -12.03 17.12
CA TYR A 477 12.47 -10.64 17.21
C TYR A 477 11.44 -9.75 16.50
N VAL A 478 10.96 -8.70 17.16
CA VAL A 478 10.01 -7.74 16.56
C VAL A 478 10.78 -6.53 16.05
N GLY A 479 10.62 -6.21 14.76
CA GLY A 479 11.48 -5.27 14.04
C GLY A 479 12.64 -5.96 13.32
N TRP A 480 13.58 -5.19 12.77
CA TRP A 480 14.70 -5.72 11.99
C TRP A 480 15.98 -4.90 12.18
N ASP A 481 17.10 -5.61 12.24
CA ASP A 481 18.44 -5.03 12.30
C ASP A 481 18.90 -4.73 10.87
N ILE A 482 19.24 -3.46 10.59
CA ILE A 482 19.78 -3.05 9.28
C ILE A 482 21.31 -3.19 9.33
N PRO A 483 21.93 -4.08 8.53
CA PRO A 483 23.37 -4.28 8.59
C PRO A 483 24.13 -2.99 8.23
N PRO A 484 25.11 -2.56 9.05
CA PRO A 484 25.81 -1.28 8.86
C PRO A 484 26.65 -1.15 7.58
N ASN A 485 26.70 -2.17 6.71
CA ASN A 485 27.62 -2.26 5.56
C ASN A 485 27.00 -2.72 4.22
N LYS A 486 25.69 -2.58 3.98
CA LYS A 486 25.12 -2.80 2.63
C LYS A 486 24.22 -1.66 2.10
N LEU A 487 23.98 -0.62 2.87
CA LEU A 487 23.21 0.56 2.48
C LEU A 487 23.91 1.75 3.17
N VAL A 488 24.75 2.50 2.48
CA VAL A 488 25.73 3.39 3.12
C VAL A 488 25.06 4.54 3.87
N ASN A 489 25.58 4.79 5.08
CA ASN A 489 25.44 5.99 5.90
C ASN A 489 25.27 7.31 5.12
N LYS A 490 24.24 8.08 5.48
CA LYS A 490 24.35 9.47 5.98
C LYS A 490 23.02 9.87 6.62
N GLU A 491 23.11 10.62 7.71
CA GLU A 491 21.99 11.09 8.50
C GLU A 491 20.93 11.80 7.66
N PHE A 492 19.67 11.60 8.05
CA PHE A 492 18.46 12.28 7.59
C PHE A 492 18.64 13.76 7.24
N ALA A 493 17.82 14.24 6.31
CA ALA A 493 17.51 15.65 6.17
C ALA A 493 17.12 16.24 7.55
N PRO A 494 17.87 17.23 8.09
CA PRO A 494 17.75 17.67 9.48
C PRO A 494 16.35 18.17 9.89
N TYR A 495 15.51 18.57 8.93
CA TYR A 495 14.21 19.20 9.19
C TYR A 495 13.13 18.25 9.74
N LEU A 496 13.22 16.93 9.46
CA LEU A 496 12.19 15.97 9.86
C LEU A 496 12.30 15.50 11.32
N LYS A 497 13.50 15.50 11.91
CA LYS A 497 13.69 15.13 13.32
C LYS A 497 13.21 16.21 14.30
N GLU A 498 13.36 17.48 13.96
CA GLU A 498 13.12 18.57 14.91
C GLU A 498 11.64 18.78 15.25
N LYS A 499 10.72 18.62 14.28
CA LYS A 499 9.28 18.79 14.52
C LYS A 499 8.64 17.62 15.26
N THR A 500 9.03 16.38 14.94
CA THR A 500 8.54 15.18 15.63
C THR A 500 9.04 15.11 17.07
N GLN A 501 10.28 15.51 17.34
CA GLN A 501 10.81 15.61 18.71
C GLN A 501 10.13 16.73 19.53
N GLN A 502 9.79 17.86 18.90
CA GLN A 502 9.04 18.95 19.55
C GLN A 502 7.59 18.56 19.90
N LYS A 503 6.88 17.82 19.03
CA LYS A 503 5.50 17.35 19.32
C LYS A 503 5.46 16.22 20.36
N LEU A 504 6.47 15.35 20.41
CA LEU A 504 6.53 14.22 21.36
C LEU A 504 7.16 14.54 22.72
N GLY A 505 7.55 15.79 22.98
CA GLY A 505 8.16 16.19 24.26
C GLY A 505 9.50 15.53 24.57
N LEU A 506 10.17 14.94 23.57
CA LEU A 506 11.45 14.27 23.74
C LEU A 506 12.59 15.29 23.62
N SER A 507 13.16 15.68 24.76
CA SER A 507 14.29 16.61 24.79
C SER A 507 15.55 15.97 24.18
N PRO A 508 16.37 16.71 23.40
CA PRO A 508 17.61 16.17 22.86
C PRO A 508 18.58 15.82 24.00
N ALA A 509 19.04 14.57 24.05
CA ALA A 509 20.06 14.15 25.00
C ALA A 509 21.30 15.06 24.88
N ARG A 510 21.63 15.78 25.96
CA ARG A 510 22.85 16.58 26.06
C ARG A 510 24.06 15.69 25.84
N LYS A 511 24.82 15.94 24.77
CA LYS A 511 26.16 15.37 24.58
C LYS A 511 27.06 15.79 25.75
N SER A 512 27.62 14.83 26.47
CA SER A 512 28.69 15.07 27.44
C SER A 512 29.98 15.47 26.70
N PRO A 513 30.80 16.40 27.21
CA PRO A 513 32.04 16.77 26.56
C PRO A 513 33.09 15.67 26.77
N SER A 514 33.65 15.19 25.66
CA SER A 514 34.75 14.24 25.66
C SER A 514 36.02 14.81 26.32
N SER A 515 36.68 13.96 27.09
CA SER A 515 37.97 14.19 27.73
C SER A 515 39.07 14.41 26.70
N LYS A 516 39.57 15.64 26.61
CA LYS A 516 40.83 15.93 25.91
C LYS A 516 42.01 15.39 26.71
N LEU A 517 42.67 14.37 26.17
CA LEU A 517 44.02 13.94 26.54
C LEU A 517 44.99 15.13 26.49
N ARG A 518 45.52 15.53 27.65
CA ARG A 518 46.67 16.43 27.77
C ARG A 518 47.96 15.64 27.48
N LYS A 519 48.70 16.05 26.45
CA LYS A 519 50.14 15.79 26.34
C LYS A 519 50.91 17.03 26.77
N ASN A 520 51.81 16.81 27.72
CA ASN A 520 52.73 17.75 28.33
C ASN A 520 53.58 18.53 27.31
N ARG A 521 53.75 19.83 27.54
CA ARG A 521 55.01 20.53 27.27
C ARG A 521 55.35 21.46 28.44
N MET A 522 56.53 21.23 28.99
CA MET A 522 57.26 22.11 29.89
C MET A 522 57.59 23.42 29.16
N SER A 523 57.39 24.55 29.83
CA SER A 523 58.37 25.63 29.82
C SER A 523 58.16 26.50 31.07
N SER A 524 59.28 26.73 31.74
CA SER A 524 59.53 27.65 32.83
C SER A 524 59.04 29.07 32.53
N ASP A 525 58.48 29.75 33.54
CA ASP A 525 59.13 30.96 34.05
C ASP A 525 58.57 31.36 35.41
N PHE A 526 59.50 31.82 36.24
CA PHE A 526 59.40 32.06 37.67
C PHE A 526 59.38 33.59 37.92
N ARG A 527 58.55 34.00 38.91
CA ARG A 527 58.69 35.15 39.85
C ARG A 527 58.26 36.58 39.43
N PRO A 528 57.95 37.49 40.40
CA PRO A 528 57.01 37.34 41.54
C PRO A 528 56.29 38.66 41.99
N ALA A 529 55.56 38.53 43.12
CA ALA A 529 55.14 39.54 44.12
C ALA A 529 53.65 40.00 44.00
N LEU A 530 52.80 39.94 45.04
CA LEU A 530 52.96 40.42 46.41
C LEU A 530 52.13 39.64 47.47
N HIS A 531 52.71 39.57 48.68
CA HIS A 531 52.14 39.48 50.05
C HIS A 531 50.66 39.94 50.24
N ASN A 532 49.82 39.47 51.18
CA ASN A 532 50.02 39.06 52.58
C ASN A 532 48.73 38.36 53.13
N VAL A 533 48.88 37.28 53.92
CA VAL A 533 48.47 37.11 55.35
C VAL A 533 47.06 36.54 55.62
N ARG A 534 47.08 35.31 56.19
CA ARG A 534 46.31 34.70 57.32
C ARG A 534 44.82 35.07 57.49
N LEU A 535 43.89 34.15 57.75
CA LEU A 535 43.90 32.90 58.54
C LEU A 535 43.19 31.78 57.79
#